data_AF-A0A662DL67-F1
#
_entry.id   AF-A0A662DL67-F1
#
_cell.length_a   1.000
_cell.length_b   1.000
_cell.length_c   1.000
_cell.angle_alpha   90.00
_cell.angle_beta   90.00
_cell.angle_gamma   90.00
#
_symmetry.space_group_name_H-M   'P 1'
#
loop_
_entity.id
_entity.type
_entity.pdbx_description
1 polymer ?
#
loop_
_entity_poly.entity_id
_entity_poly.type
_entity_poly.pdbx_seq_one_letter_code
_entity_poly.pdbx_strand_id
1 'polypeptide(L)'
;MYYAAAVSLYPPEALASDGASGSGCTPGAGQLPAGVWFGHVSAGAPTSVQFDLACWYFGDLAWEVADTYGDTAENDYYVVNQNPTLRTVPVGPGAVVHHIDAMSLGHDPIPYSDWLLEPEGYLTCPFDFCPLWLYVNDGEVTEIVEQYVP
;
A
#
# COMPACT_ATOMS: atom_id res chain seq x y z
N MET A 1 -2.02 -6.80 -26.85
CA MET A 1 -1.72 -5.53 -26.18
C MET A 1 -2.58 -5.50 -24.94
N TYR A 2 -2.02 -5.83 -23.78
CA TYR A 2 -2.70 -5.62 -22.51
C TYR A 2 -2.40 -4.18 -22.12
N TYR A 3 -3.41 -3.31 -22.17
CA TYR A 3 -3.34 -2.03 -21.49
C TYR A 3 -3.27 -2.37 -20.00
N ALA A 4 -2.14 -2.08 -19.35
CA ALA A 4 -2.17 -1.90 -17.90
C ALA A 4 -3.21 -0.80 -17.65
N ALA A 5 -4.30 -1.13 -16.97
CA ALA A 5 -5.26 -0.13 -16.55
C ALA A 5 -4.48 0.93 -15.74
N ALA A 6 -4.75 2.20 -15.98
CA ALA A 6 -4.18 3.26 -15.16
C ALA A 6 -4.46 2.92 -13.69
N VAL A 7 -3.42 2.88 -12.88
CA VAL A 7 -3.56 2.56 -11.46
C VAL A 7 -4.40 3.64 -10.80
N SER A 8 -5.44 3.20 -10.07
CA SER A 8 -6.25 4.11 -9.27
C SER A 8 -5.40 4.61 -8.12
N LEU A 9 -5.08 5.91 -8.15
CA LEU A 9 -4.18 6.57 -7.20
C LEU A 9 -4.85 6.87 -5.85
N TYR A 10 -6.15 6.53 -5.67
CA TYR A 10 -6.86 6.83 -4.42
C TYR A 10 -8.12 5.98 -4.22
N PRO A 11 -8.32 5.47 -2.98
CA PRO A 11 -7.96 4.09 -2.65
C PRO A 11 -8.53 3.08 -3.66
N PRO A 12 -7.84 1.96 -3.90
CA PRO A 12 -8.38 0.88 -4.72
C PRO A 12 -9.77 0.45 -4.23
N GLU A 13 -10.64 0.12 -5.19
CA GLU A 13 -11.94 -0.49 -4.89
C GLU A 13 -11.73 -1.73 -4.00
N ALA A 14 -12.72 -2.00 -3.13
CA ALA A 14 -12.74 -3.22 -2.35
C ALA A 14 -12.91 -4.43 -3.27
N LEU A 15 -11.88 -5.29 -3.33
CA LEU A 15 -11.92 -6.58 -4.03
C LEU A 15 -12.11 -7.74 -3.03
N ALA A 16 -11.86 -7.48 -1.75
CA ALA A 16 -11.99 -8.47 -0.69
C ALA A 16 -13.43 -8.61 -0.19
N SER A 17 -13.77 -9.83 0.25
CA SER A 17 -15.10 -10.14 0.79
C SER A 17 -15.39 -9.51 2.15
N ASP A 18 -14.36 -9.06 2.86
CA ASP A 18 -14.46 -8.34 4.13
C ASP A 18 -14.71 -6.83 3.95
N GLY A 19 -14.78 -6.35 2.70
CA GLY A 19 -15.03 -4.96 2.35
C GLY A 19 -13.82 -4.03 2.52
N ALA A 20 -12.66 -4.55 2.95
CA ALA A 20 -11.43 -3.78 2.91
C ALA A 20 -11.05 -3.47 1.44
N SER A 21 -10.54 -2.26 1.23
CA SER A 21 -10.02 -1.82 -0.07
C SER A 21 -8.88 -2.71 -0.56
N GLY A 22 -8.76 -2.86 -1.88
CA GLY A 22 -7.81 -3.78 -2.48
C GLY A 22 -8.15 -5.24 -2.17
N SER A 23 -7.13 -6.06 -1.94
CA SER A 23 -7.22 -7.50 -1.72
C SER A 23 -7.48 -7.91 -0.26
N GLY A 24 -7.65 -6.94 0.64
CA GLY A 24 -8.10 -7.14 2.01
C GLY A 24 -7.01 -7.62 2.97
N CYS A 25 -7.42 -8.26 4.07
CA CYS A 25 -6.58 -8.37 5.27
C CYS A 25 -6.14 -9.77 5.66
N THR A 26 -6.64 -10.79 4.97
CA THR A 26 -6.52 -12.19 5.40
C THR A 26 -5.76 -13.09 4.41
N PRO A 27 -4.61 -12.67 3.82
CA PRO A 27 -3.83 -13.55 2.95
C PRO A 27 -3.17 -14.72 3.69
N GLY A 28 -3.33 -14.81 5.02
CA GLY A 28 -2.59 -15.73 5.88
C GLY A 28 -1.15 -15.26 6.15
N ALA A 29 -0.32 -16.13 6.71
CA ALA A 29 1.07 -15.81 7.10
C ALA A 29 2.10 -16.02 5.96
N GLY A 30 1.66 -16.45 4.78
CA GLY A 30 2.52 -16.76 3.64
C GLY A 30 2.88 -15.56 2.78
N GLN A 31 3.41 -15.87 1.58
CA GLN A 31 3.61 -14.88 0.52
C GLN A 31 2.28 -14.20 0.17
N LEU A 32 2.34 -12.93 -0.21
CA LEU A 32 1.17 -12.22 -0.72
C LEU A 32 0.78 -12.85 -2.07
N PRO A 33 -0.48 -13.27 -2.23
CA PRO A 33 -1.02 -13.62 -3.55
C PRO A 33 -1.03 -12.41 -4.48
N ALA A 34 -1.23 -12.68 -5.77
CA ALA A 34 -1.49 -11.62 -6.73
C ALA A 34 -2.68 -10.76 -6.28
N GLY A 35 -2.55 -9.44 -6.33
CA GLY A 35 -3.51 -8.52 -5.75
C GLY A 35 -2.95 -7.15 -5.42
N VAL A 36 -3.77 -6.32 -4.76
CA VAL A 36 -3.42 -4.97 -4.32
C VAL A 36 -3.51 -4.91 -2.80
N TRP A 37 -2.43 -4.64 -2.11
CA TRP A 37 -2.35 -4.79 -0.66
C TRP A 37 -1.98 -3.47 0.00
N PHE A 38 -2.82 -2.97 0.92
CA PHE A 38 -2.46 -1.84 1.76
C PHE A 38 -1.56 -2.26 2.91
N GLY A 39 -0.63 -1.40 3.28
CA GLY A 39 0.16 -1.62 4.48
C GLY A 39 1.24 -0.57 4.65
N HIS A 40 2.18 -0.88 5.52
CA HIS A 40 3.30 -0.01 5.85
C HIS A 40 4.61 -0.68 5.45
N VAL A 41 5.46 0.03 4.72
CA VAL A 41 6.83 -0.40 4.49
C VAL A 41 7.73 0.17 5.60
N SER A 42 8.58 -0.70 6.15
CA SER A 42 9.54 -0.35 7.21
C SER A 42 10.98 -0.31 6.73
N ALA A 43 11.27 -0.93 5.58
CA ALA A 43 12.56 -0.89 4.90
C ALA A 43 12.43 -1.33 3.44
N GLY A 44 13.23 -0.73 2.56
CA GLY A 44 13.45 -1.18 1.20
C GLY A 44 14.86 -1.76 1.00
N ALA A 45 14.97 -2.71 0.08
CA ALA A 45 16.24 -3.27 -0.42
C ALA A 45 16.14 -3.40 -1.95
N PRO A 46 17.27 -3.53 -2.69
CA PRO A 46 17.27 -3.47 -4.16
C PRO A 46 16.29 -4.41 -4.89
N THR A 47 15.89 -5.53 -4.27
CA THR A 47 14.99 -6.53 -4.85
C THR A 47 13.86 -6.95 -3.91
N SER A 48 13.58 -6.18 -2.84
CA SER A 48 12.55 -6.54 -1.87
C SER A 48 12.16 -5.40 -0.94
N VAL A 49 10.95 -5.44 -0.38
CA VAL A 49 10.50 -4.55 0.70
C VAL A 49 10.10 -5.34 1.95
N GLN A 50 10.30 -4.74 3.12
CA GLN A 50 9.75 -5.20 4.39
C GLN A 50 8.36 -4.58 4.60
N PHE A 51 7.32 -5.38 4.42
CA PHE A 51 5.94 -4.95 4.36
C PHE A 51 5.11 -5.52 5.52
N ASP A 52 4.46 -4.62 6.24
CA ASP A 52 3.49 -4.92 7.28
C ASP A 52 2.07 -4.68 6.74
N LEU A 53 1.27 -5.74 6.62
CA LEU A 53 -0.06 -5.67 6.01
C LEU A 53 -1.05 -5.02 6.97
N ALA A 54 -1.78 -4.02 6.48
CA ALA A 54 -2.90 -3.43 7.20
C ALA A 54 -4.17 -3.42 6.34
N CYS A 55 -5.32 -3.29 7.00
CA CYS A 55 -6.61 -3.11 6.37
C CYS A 55 -6.87 -1.64 6.14
N TRP A 56 -7.28 -1.25 4.95
CA TRP A 56 -7.85 0.06 4.69
C TRP A 56 -9.34 -0.08 4.42
N TYR A 57 -10.16 0.55 5.24
CA TYR A 57 -11.60 0.69 5.03
C TYR A 57 -11.91 2.13 4.64
N PHE A 58 -12.91 2.33 3.79
CA PHE A 58 -13.31 3.65 3.31
C PHE A 58 -14.83 3.80 3.32
N GLY A 59 -15.32 5.03 3.41
CA GLY A 59 -16.76 5.35 3.39
C GLY A 59 -17.49 4.86 4.64
N ASP A 60 -18.78 4.57 4.51
CA ASP A 60 -19.64 4.10 5.59
C ASP A 60 -19.04 2.90 6.35
N LEU A 61 -18.38 1.98 5.63
CA LEU A 61 -17.75 0.81 6.24
C LEU A 61 -16.57 1.19 7.16
N ALA A 62 -15.84 2.26 6.87
CA ALA A 62 -14.78 2.74 7.76
C ALA A 62 -15.35 3.12 9.13
N TRP A 63 -16.49 3.82 9.16
CA TRP A 63 -17.17 4.20 10.39
C TRP A 63 -17.71 3.00 11.16
N GLU A 64 -18.32 2.04 10.44
CA GLU A 64 -18.81 0.80 11.05
C GLU A 64 -17.67 0.01 11.70
N VAL A 65 -16.55 -0.17 10.99
CA VAL A 65 -15.39 -0.89 11.53
C VAL A 65 -14.79 -0.13 12.71
N ALA A 66 -14.61 1.18 12.62
CA ALA A 66 -14.08 1.98 13.72
C ALA A 66 -14.90 1.81 15.01
N ASP A 67 -16.24 1.83 14.91
CA ASP A 67 -17.14 1.61 16.06
C ASP A 67 -16.92 0.24 16.71
N THR A 68 -16.67 -0.82 15.93
CA THR A 68 -16.35 -2.15 16.48
C THR A 68 -15.07 -2.18 17.32
N TYR A 69 -14.13 -1.28 17.04
CA TYR A 69 -12.89 -1.11 17.81
C TYR A 69 -13.02 -0.07 18.93
N GLY A 70 -14.20 0.52 19.12
CA GLY A 70 -14.42 1.60 20.09
C GLY A 70 -13.70 2.89 19.71
N ASP A 71 -13.47 3.08 18.42
CA ASP A 71 -12.73 4.20 17.83
C ASP A 71 -13.64 5.02 16.91
N THR A 72 -13.09 6.00 16.20
CA THR A 72 -13.83 6.79 15.21
C THR A 72 -13.00 6.95 13.95
N ALA A 73 -13.63 6.71 12.79
CA ALA A 73 -12.98 6.94 11.51
C ALA A 73 -12.69 8.43 11.31
N GLU A 74 -11.60 8.75 10.63
CA GLU A 74 -11.22 10.12 10.30
C GLU A 74 -11.06 10.24 8.79
N ASN A 75 -11.45 11.40 8.23
CA ASN A 75 -11.35 11.68 6.80
C ASN A 75 -11.93 10.56 5.90
N ASP A 76 -12.99 9.91 6.38
CA ASP A 76 -13.73 8.83 5.72
C ASP A 76 -12.93 7.53 5.49
N TYR A 77 -11.84 7.33 6.21
CA TYR A 77 -11.11 6.06 6.23
C TYR A 77 -10.86 5.55 7.65
N TYR A 78 -10.60 4.25 7.74
CA TYR A 78 -10.15 3.62 8.97
C TYR A 78 -9.14 2.54 8.65
N VAL A 79 -8.00 2.56 9.34
CA VAL A 79 -6.93 1.58 9.14
C VAL A 79 -6.85 0.65 10.33
N VAL A 80 -6.89 -0.66 10.06
CA VAL A 80 -6.76 -1.70 11.09
C VAL A 80 -5.54 -2.55 10.79
N ASN A 81 -4.57 -2.55 11.70
CA ASN A 81 -3.45 -3.49 11.64
C ASN A 81 -3.57 -4.52 12.77
N GLN A 82 -4.10 -5.71 12.44
CA GLN A 82 -4.16 -6.86 13.33
C GLN A 82 -3.32 -8.03 12.78
N ASN A 83 -2.44 -7.77 11.81
CA ASN A 83 -1.62 -8.79 11.18
C ASN A 83 -0.20 -8.74 11.77
N PRO A 84 0.20 -9.67 12.65
CA PRO A 84 1.52 -9.61 13.27
C PRO A 84 2.65 -10.02 12.32
N THR A 85 2.34 -10.37 11.06
CA THR A 85 3.32 -10.95 10.13
C THR A 85 4.00 -9.87 9.31
N LEU A 86 5.27 -9.62 9.60
CA LEU A 86 6.13 -8.83 8.70
C LEU A 86 6.58 -9.69 7.52
N ARG A 87 6.38 -9.21 6.29
CA ARG A 87 6.70 -9.93 5.06
C ARG A 87 7.89 -9.30 4.35
N THR A 88 8.82 -10.14 3.89
CA THR A 88 9.79 -9.74 2.86
C THR A 88 9.16 -10.04 1.51
N VAL A 89 8.73 -9.01 0.79
CA VAL A 89 8.07 -9.17 -0.51
C VAL A 89 9.09 -8.89 -1.62
N PRO A 90 9.32 -9.83 -2.56
CA PRO A 90 10.20 -9.59 -3.70
C PRO A 90 9.70 -8.43 -4.57
N VAL A 91 10.61 -7.64 -5.13
CA VAL A 91 10.30 -6.57 -6.06
C VAL A 91 10.80 -6.96 -7.44
N GLY A 92 9.91 -6.91 -8.42
CA GLY A 92 10.19 -7.31 -9.79
C GLY A 92 11.12 -6.31 -10.49
N PRO A 93 11.92 -6.78 -11.46
CA PRO A 93 12.75 -5.89 -12.25
C PRO A 93 11.87 -4.90 -13.03
N GLY A 94 12.16 -3.60 -12.89
CA GLY A 94 11.38 -2.55 -13.55
C GLY A 94 10.12 -2.12 -12.80
N ALA A 95 9.97 -2.52 -11.52
CA ALA A 95 8.90 -1.99 -10.68
C ALA A 95 8.93 -0.45 -10.63
N VAL A 96 7.74 0.14 -10.70
CA VAL A 96 7.53 1.59 -10.66
C VAL A 96 6.94 1.96 -9.30
N VAL A 97 7.37 3.09 -8.75
CA VAL A 97 6.80 3.68 -7.55
C VAL A 97 6.14 5.00 -7.94
N HIS A 98 4.87 5.13 -7.59
CA HIS A 98 4.14 6.38 -7.62
C HIS A 98 4.34 7.04 -6.26
N HIS A 99 5.40 7.83 -6.13
CA HIS A 99 5.73 8.55 -4.89
C HIS A 99 4.98 9.88 -4.85
N ILE A 100 4.71 10.40 -3.66
CA ILE A 100 4.08 11.71 -3.49
C ILE A 100 5.19 12.77 -3.51
N ASP A 101 5.19 13.61 -4.54
CA ASP A 101 6.14 14.71 -4.68
C ASP A 101 5.85 15.80 -3.62
N ALA A 102 6.89 16.21 -2.89
CA ALA A 102 6.75 17.19 -1.80
C ALA A 102 6.31 18.58 -2.28
N MET A 103 6.54 18.91 -3.55
CA MET A 103 6.27 20.24 -4.10
C MET A 103 4.86 20.38 -4.65
N SER A 104 4.36 19.35 -5.33
CA SER A 104 3.06 19.32 -5.98
C SER A 104 1.99 18.61 -5.16
N LEU A 105 2.38 17.75 -4.21
CA LEU A 105 1.53 16.79 -3.50
C LEU A 105 0.79 15.83 -4.45
N GLY A 106 1.26 15.68 -5.69
CA GLY A 106 0.78 14.71 -6.66
C GLY A 106 1.64 13.44 -6.66
N HIS A 107 1.13 12.39 -7.31
CA HIS A 107 1.89 11.17 -7.54
C HIS A 107 2.74 11.27 -8.81
N ASP A 108 4.05 11.16 -8.66
CA ASP A 108 4.99 11.09 -9.76
C ASP A 108 5.55 9.66 -9.89
N PRO A 109 5.62 9.09 -11.10
CA PRO A 109 6.19 7.75 -11.30
C PRO A 109 7.71 7.80 -11.37
N ILE A 110 8.38 7.06 -10.50
CA ILE A 110 9.83 6.87 -10.48
C ILE A 110 10.21 5.38 -10.48
N PRO A 111 11.40 5.02 -10.96
CA PRO A 111 11.91 3.66 -10.78
C PRO A 111 12.06 3.29 -9.29
N TYR A 112 11.77 2.04 -8.94
CA TYR A 112 11.98 1.55 -7.57
C TYR A 112 13.42 1.77 -7.05
N SER A 113 14.42 1.67 -7.92
CA SER A 113 15.82 1.95 -7.55
C SER A 113 16.03 3.38 -7.06
N ASP A 114 15.29 4.33 -7.62
CA ASP A 114 15.42 5.75 -7.31
C ASP A 114 14.64 6.06 -6.03
N TRP A 115 13.49 5.40 -5.83
CA TRP A 115 12.70 5.46 -4.60
C TRP A 115 13.49 4.99 -3.35
N LEU A 116 14.40 4.01 -3.49
CA LEU A 116 15.26 3.58 -2.38
C LEU A 116 16.27 4.65 -1.91
N LEU A 117 16.52 5.66 -2.74
CA LEU A 117 17.52 6.70 -2.52
C LEU A 117 16.87 8.05 -2.20
N GLU A 118 15.53 8.12 -2.20
CA GLU A 118 14.74 9.32 -2.41
C GLU A 118 14.81 10.27 -1.19
N PRO A 119 15.29 11.53 -1.35
CA PRO A 119 15.30 12.56 -0.32
C PRO A 119 14.29 13.71 -0.52
N GLU A 120 13.47 13.67 -1.57
CA GLU A 120 12.58 14.72 -2.09
C GLU A 120 11.07 14.39 -1.96
N GLY A 121 10.72 13.18 -1.52
CA GLY A 121 9.36 12.72 -1.31
C GLY A 121 8.70 13.44 -0.13
N TYR A 122 7.39 13.63 -0.22
CA TYR A 122 6.60 14.21 0.85
C TYR A 122 6.60 13.31 2.11
N LEU A 123 6.56 11.99 1.88
CA LEU A 123 6.62 10.98 2.92
C LEU A 123 8.06 10.49 3.08
N THR A 124 8.42 10.08 4.30
CA THR A 124 9.74 9.48 4.60
C THR A 124 9.79 8.01 4.18
N CYS A 125 9.46 7.72 2.93
CA CYS A 125 9.46 6.38 2.35
C CYS A 125 10.84 6.00 1.79
N PRO A 126 11.24 4.71 1.76
CA PRO A 126 10.56 3.52 2.28
C PRO A 126 10.78 3.27 3.79
N PHE A 127 10.98 4.31 4.58
CA PHE A 127 11.27 4.22 6.02
C PHE A 127 10.03 4.60 6.85
N ASP A 128 10.19 4.63 8.18
CA ASP A 128 9.23 5.20 9.14
C ASP A 128 7.75 4.82 8.94
N PHE A 129 7.48 3.53 8.71
CA PHE A 129 6.12 3.02 8.51
C PHE A 129 5.39 3.71 7.35
N CYS A 130 6.07 3.89 6.22
CA CYS A 130 5.54 4.46 4.98
C CYS A 130 4.22 3.76 4.55
N PRO A 131 3.05 4.43 4.64
CA PRO A 131 1.78 3.87 4.18
C PRO A 131 1.72 3.82 2.66
N LEU A 132 1.39 2.66 2.10
CA LEU A 132 1.35 2.46 0.65
C LEU A 132 0.49 1.28 0.22
N TRP A 133 0.30 1.18 -1.10
CA TRP A 133 -0.32 0.04 -1.78
C TRP A 133 0.73 -0.73 -2.58
N LEU A 134 0.82 -2.04 -2.36
CA LEU A 134 1.64 -2.95 -3.18
C LEU A 134 0.76 -3.65 -4.22
N TYR A 135 1.11 -3.50 -5.49
CA TYR A 135 0.56 -4.31 -6.58
C TYR A 135 1.47 -5.51 -6.80
N VAL A 136 0.97 -6.68 -6.42
CA VAL A 136 1.69 -7.95 -6.50
C VAL A 136 1.18 -8.74 -7.71
N ASN A 137 2.09 -9.14 -8.59
CA ASN A 137 1.82 -10.02 -9.73
C ASN A 137 2.88 -11.11 -9.78
N ASP A 138 2.45 -12.36 -9.99
CA ASP A 138 3.34 -13.54 -10.01
C ASP A 138 4.29 -13.66 -8.79
N GLY A 139 3.86 -13.14 -7.64
CA GLY A 139 4.61 -13.18 -6.38
C GLY A 139 5.64 -12.07 -6.19
N GLU A 140 5.72 -11.11 -7.12
CA GLU A 140 6.61 -9.96 -7.06
C GLU A 140 5.82 -8.65 -7.09
N VAL A 141 6.35 -7.61 -6.44
CA VAL A 141 5.82 -6.25 -6.55
C VAL A 141 6.16 -5.72 -7.94
N THR A 142 5.14 -5.32 -8.69
CA THR A 142 5.31 -4.63 -9.98
C THR A 142 5.10 -3.13 -9.87
N GLU A 143 4.33 -2.70 -8.88
CA GLU A 143 4.03 -1.29 -8.66
C GLU A 143 3.80 -0.99 -7.18
N ILE A 144 4.19 0.20 -6.76
CA ILE A 144 3.97 0.75 -5.41
C ILE A 144 3.30 2.09 -5.57
N VAL A 145 2.26 2.36 -4.78
CA VAL A 145 1.63 3.69 -4.72
C VAL A 145 1.65 4.18 -3.28
N GLU A 146 2.35 5.28 -3.02
CA GLU A 146 2.34 5.90 -1.70
C GLU A 146 0.95 6.40 -1.34
N GLN A 147 0.54 6.22 -0.08
CA GLN A 147 -0.76 6.62 0.41
C GLN A 147 -0.59 7.78 1.40
N TYR A 148 -1.07 8.98 1.05
CA TYR A 148 -1.14 10.05 2.02
C TYR A 148 -2.19 9.76 3.10
N VAL A 149 -1.82 9.96 4.36
CA VAL A 149 -2.69 9.84 5.53
C VAL A 149 -2.59 11.20 6.27
N PRO A 150 -3.62 12.06 6.16
CA PRO A 150 -3.59 13.43 6.71
C PRO A 150 -3.47 13.51 8.23
#